data_AF-A7T052-F1
#
_entry.id   AF-A7T052-F1
#
_cell.length_a   1.000
_cell.length_b   1.000
_cell.length_c   1.000
_cell.angle_alpha   90.00
_cell.angle_beta   90.00
_cell.angle_gamma   90.00
#
_symmetry.space_group_name_H-M   'P 1'
#
loop_
_entity.id
_entity.type
_entity.pdbx_description
1 polymer ?
#
loop_
_entity_poly.entity_id
_entity_poly.type
_entity_poly.pdbx_seq_one_letter_code
_entity_poly.pdbx_strand_id
1 'polypeptide(L)'
;MHYKGMLKPPQSGQKDTGMHYKGMTKHPQSGQKDTGMHYKGMTKPPQSGQKDTGMHYKGMTKPPQSGQKDTGMHYKGMTKPPQNGQKDTGLHYKGMTKPPQSGQKDTGMHYKGMTKPPQSGQKDTGLHYKGMTKPPQSGQKDTGLHYKGMTKPPQSGQKDTGMHYKGMTKPPQKGQKDTGLHYKGMTKPPQSGQKDTGMHYKGMTKPPQSGQKDTGMHYKGMTKPPQSGQKDTGLHYKGMTKPPQSGQKDTGLHYKGMTKPPQSGQKDTGLHYKGMTKPPQSGQKDTGLHYKGMTKPPQSGQKDTGLHYKCMTKAPQSGQKDTGLHYKGMTKPPQSGQKDTGMHYKDMTKPPQSGQKDTGMHYKGMTKAPQIGQKDTGMHYKGMTKPPLNGQKD
;
A
#
# COMPACT_ATOMS: atom_id res chain seq x y z
N MET A 1 13.24 49.51 -0.33
CA MET A 1 13.37 50.52 -1.41
C MET A 1 12.91 49.93 -2.75
N HIS A 2 12.34 50.75 -3.65
CA HIS A 2 11.90 50.32 -4.99
C HIS A 2 12.94 50.74 -6.05
N TYR A 3 13.61 49.79 -6.69
CA TYR A 3 14.54 50.07 -7.79
C TYR A 3 13.84 49.87 -9.15
N LYS A 4 13.81 50.92 -9.97
CA LYS A 4 13.43 50.91 -11.39
C LYS A 4 14.66 51.36 -12.21
N GLY A 5 15.22 50.49 -13.05
CA GLY A 5 16.28 50.86 -13.99
C GLY A 5 17.71 50.92 -13.42
N MET A 6 18.67 51.16 -14.31
CA MET A 6 20.14 51.06 -14.13
C MET A 6 20.69 52.03 -13.06
N LEU A 7 20.56 51.67 -11.78
CA LEU A 7 21.37 52.24 -10.70
C LEU A 7 22.46 51.22 -10.32
N LYS A 8 23.67 51.72 -10.03
CA LYS A 8 24.79 50.88 -9.57
C LYS A 8 24.30 50.03 -8.37
N PRO A 9 24.42 48.70 -8.44
CA PRO A 9 24.05 47.85 -7.31
C PRO A 9 24.95 48.14 -6.10
N PRO A 10 24.51 47.79 -4.87
CA PRO A 10 25.35 47.85 -3.67
C PRO A 10 26.69 47.11 -3.89
N GLN A 11 27.75 47.54 -3.22
CA GLN A 11 29.04 46.85 -3.32
C GLN A 11 28.94 45.44 -2.70
N SER A 12 29.73 44.51 -3.25
CA SER A 12 29.83 43.12 -2.78
C SER A 12 30.09 43.05 -1.27
N GLY A 13 29.34 42.20 -0.56
CA GLY A 13 29.60 41.87 0.85
C GLY A 13 28.68 42.53 1.89
N GLN A 14 27.67 43.30 1.49
CA GLN A 14 26.70 43.90 2.44
C GLN A 14 25.51 42.98 2.76
N LYS A 15 24.77 43.35 3.82
CA LYS A 15 23.47 42.77 4.17
C LYS A 15 22.38 43.57 3.45
N ASP A 16 21.63 42.93 2.58
CA ASP A 16 20.49 43.58 1.92
C ASP A 16 19.17 43.18 2.60
N THR A 17 18.29 44.14 2.86
CA THR A 17 16.99 43.87 3.52
C THR A 17 15.85 44.67 2.88
N GLY A 18 14.74 43.99 2.56
CA GLY A 18 13.48 44.64 2.15
C GLY A 18 13.52 45.34 0.77
N MET A 19 14.31 44.83 -0.17
CA MET A 19 14.43 45.44 -1.49
C MET A 19 13.44 44.86 -2.50
N HIS A 20 12.92 45.71 -3.38
CA HIS A 20 12.01 45.29 -4.45
C HIS A 20 12.56 45.69 -5.83
N TYR A 21 12.85 44.69 -6.66
CA TYR A 21 13.39 44.82 -8.02
C TYR A 21 12.33 44.51 -9.07
N LYS A 22 12.20 45.39 -10.07
CA LYS A 22 11.26 45.22 -11.18
C LYS A 22 11.94 45.50 -12.51
N GLY A 23 11.69 44.64 -13.51
CA GLY A 23 12.15 44.84 -14.89
C GLY A 23 13.36 43.98 -15.25
N MET A 24 14.26 44.51 -16.08
CA MET A 24 15.51 43.87 -16.49
C MET A 24 16.66 44.44 -15.67
N THR A 25 17.00 43.79 -14.55
CA THR A 25 18.01 44.27 -13.59
C THR A 25 19.09 43.21 -13.34
N LYS A 26 20.35 43.63 -13.31
CA LYS A 26 21.52 42.86 -12.86
C LYS A 26 21.92 43.32 -11.46
N HIS A 27 22.18 42.38 -10.55
CA HIS A 27 22.58 42.61 -9.16
C HIS A 27 24.11 42.36 -9.00
N PRO A 28 24.77 42.77 -7.90
CA PRO A 28 26.20 42.55 -7.67
C PRO A 28 26.51 41.05 -7.46
N GLN A 29 27.78 40.68 -7.57
CA GLN A 29 28.20 39.27 -7.65
C GLN A 29 27.93 38.44 -6.39
N SER A 30 27.91 39.02 -5.19
CA SER A 30 27.78 38.26 -3.93
C SER A 30 27.12 39.07 -2.80
N GLY A 31 26.21 38.42 -2.07
CA GLY A 31 25.63 38.91 -0.81
C GLY A 31 25.99 37.96 0.34
N GLN A 32 26.31 38.48 1.52
CA GLN A 32 26.54 37.61 2.68
C GLN A 32 25.22 37.16 3.32
N LYS A 33 24.23 38.07 3.42
CA LYS A 33 22.91 37.77 3.98
C LYS A 33 21.86 38.67 3.34
N ASP A 34 20.89 38.05 2.68
CA ASP A 34 19.77 38.76 2.07
C ASP A 34 18.46 38.39 2.78
N THR A 35 17.62 39.39 3.07
CA THR A 35 16.34 39.16 3.76
C THR A 35 15.20 39.95 3.14
N GLY A 36 14.08 39.28 2.83
CA GLY A 36 12.85 39.93 2.40
C GLY A 36 12.93 40.59 1.02
N MET A 37 13.68 40.00 0.08
CA MET A 37 13.87 40.59 -1.25
C MET A 37 12.80 40.11 -2.24
N HIS A 38 12.31 41.01 -3.08
CA HIS A 38 11.30 40.72 -4.09
C HIS A 38 11.83 41.02 -5.50
N TYR A 39 11.77 40.03 -6.39
CA TYR A 39 12.21 40.14 -7.78
C TYR A 39 11.04 39.88 -8.74
N LYS A 40 10.80 40.81 -9.66
CA LYS A 40 9.72 40.71 -10.66
C LYS A 40 10.23 41.04 -12.07
N GLY A 41 10.09 40.11 -13.02
CA GLY A 41 10.45 40.31 -14.43
C GLY A 41 11.58 39.38 -14.90
N MET A 42 12.51 39.91 -15.70
CA MET A 42 13.73 39.23 -16.15
C MET A 42 14.91 39.68 -15.30
N THR A 43 15.04 39.12 -14.09
CA THR A 43 16.04 39.56 -13.12
C THR A 43 17.15 38.52 -12.92
N LYS A 44 18.39 39.00 -12.76
CA LYS A 44 19.54 38.23 -12.29
C LYS A 44 19.96 38.75 -10.89
N PRO A 45 19.52 38.10 -9.79
CA PRO A 45 20.00 38.30 -8.41
C PRO A 45 21.48 37.89 -8.26
N PRO A 46 22.10 38.04 -7.06
CA PRO A 46 23.51 37.77 -6.83
C PRO A 46 23.94 36.37 -7.26
N GLN A 47 25.21 36.16 -7.58
CA GLN A 47 25.72 34.86 -8.00
C GLN A 47 25.84 33.90 -6.81
N SER A 48 26.03 34.40 -5.59
CA SER A 48 26.07 33.59 -4.37
C SER A 48 25.48 34.33 -3.16
N GLY A 49 24.81 33.56 -2.30
CA GLY A 49 24.34 33.99 -0.97
C GLY A 49 24.78 32.97 0.08
N GLN A 50 25.26 33.42 1.25
CA GLN A 50 25.49 32.47 2.35
C GLN A 50 24.19 32.14 3.08
N LYS A 51 23.31 33.14 3.29
CA LYS A 51 22.02 32.95 4.00
C LYS A 51 20.95 33.86 3.42
N ASP A 52 19.96 33.26 2.77
CA ASP A 52 18.85 33.99 2.18
C ASP A 52 17.55 33.64 2.92
N THR A 53 16.76 34.66 3.27
CA THR A 53 15.50 34.47 4.01
C THR A 53 14.37 35.30 3.42
N GLY A 54 13.23 34.66 3.13
CA GLY A 54 12.00 35.35 2.72
C GLY A 54 12.05 35.97 1.32
N MET A 55 12.75 35.36 0.38
CA MET A 55 12.92 35.91 -0.98
C MET A 55 11.76 35.50 -1.88
N HIS A 56 11.28 36.41 -2.74
CA HIS A 56 10.17 36.14 -3.64
C HIS A 56 10.50 36.49 -5.10
N TYR A 57 10.50 35.50 -5.97
CA TYR A 57 10.80 35.61 -7.39
C TYR A 57 9.55 35.40 -8.26
N LYS A 58 9.27 36.33 -9.18
CA LYS A 58 8.14 36.26 -10.12
C LYS A 58 8.57 36.60 -11.55
N GLY A 59 8.44 35.66 -12.48
CA GLY A 59 8.76 35.85 -13.90
C GLY A 59 9.80 34.87 -14.44
N MET A 60 10.71 35.35 -15.28
CA MET A 60 11.87 34.61 -15.77
C MET A 60 13.10 35.02 -14.96
N THR A 61 13.29 34.38 -13.81
CA THR A 61 14.36 34.73 -12.87
C THR A 61 15.35 33.58 -12.71
N LYS A 62 16.65 33.90 -12.70
CA LYS A 62 17.73 32.97 -12.37
C LYS A 62 18.27 33.30 -10.97
N PRO A 63 17.73 32.76 -9.87
CA PRO A 63 18.28 32.91 -8.51
C PRO A 63 19.78 32.57 -8.40
N PRO A 64 20.41 32.89 -7.24
CA PRO A 64 21.85 32.71 -7.04
C PRO A 64 22.32 31.33 -7.41
N GLN A 65 23.57 31.19 -7.88
CA GLN A 65 24.14 29.92 -8.29
C GLN A 65 24.34 28.97 -7.11
N SER A 66 24.60 29.50 -5.91
CA SER A 66 24.75 28.73 -4.67
C SER A 66 24.17 29.46 -3.45
N GLY A 67 23.52 28.70 -2.59
CA GLY A 67 23.05 29.10 -1.26
C GLY A 67 23.54 28.10 -0.21
N GLN A 68 24.13 28.55 0.90
CA GLN A 68 24.40 27.59 2.00
C GLN A 68 23.12 27.30 2.79
N LYS A 69 22.28 28.32 3.03
CA LYS A 69 21.02 28.16 3.79
C LYS A 69 19.95 29.09 3.23
N ASP A 70 18.91 28.49 2.65
CA ASP A 70 17.77 29.24 2.13
C ASP A 70 16.52 28.94 2.95
N THR A 71 15.80 29.98 3.38
CA THR A 71 14.57 29.83 4.18
C THR A 71 13.43 30.66 3.62
N GLY A 72 12.26 30.07 3.40
CA GLY A 72 11.04 30.80 3.05
C GLY A 72 11.05 31.43 1.66
N MET A 73 11.69 30.78 0.67
CA MET A 73 11.78 31.30 -0.69
C MET A 73 10.53 30.96 -1.50
N HIS A 74 10.02 31.90 -2.30
CA HIS A 74 8.86 31.68 -3.15
C HIS A 74 9.16 32.01 -4.62
N TYR A 75 8.98 31.04 -5.50
CA TYR A 75 9.26 31.12 -6.92
C TYR A 75 7.99 30.95 -7.76
N LYS A 76 7.69 31.91 -8.63
CA LYS A 76 6.52 31.88 -9.53
C LYS A 76 6.91 32.20 -10.97
N GLY A 77 6.65 31.28 -11.90
CA GLY A 77 6.92 31.46 -13.33
C GLY A 77 7.91 30.43 -13.87
N MET A 78 8.87 30.88 -14.67
CA MET A 78 9.93 30.06 -15.26
C MET A 78 11.24 30.36 -14.54
N THR A 79 11.49 29.65 -13.44
CA THR A 79 12.58 29.95 -12.52
C THR A 79 13.52 28.75 -12.34
N LYS A 80 14.83 29.03 -12.27
CA LYS A 80 15.88 28.04 -11.98
C LYS A 80 16.54 28.36 -10.63
N PRO A 81 16.08 27.81 -9.48
CA PRO A 81 16.73 27.87 -8.16
C PRO A 81 18.24 27.59 -8.18
N PRO A 82 18.93 27.89 -7.05
CA PRO A 82 20.37 27.68 -6.93
C PRO A 82 20.80 26.29 -7.32
N GLN A 83 21.99 26.13 -7.92
CA GLN A 83 22.46 24.81 -8.33
C GLN A 83 22.68 23.91 -7.10
N ASN A 84 23.17 24.47 -6.00
CA ASN A 84 23.51 23.74 -4.78
C ASN A 84 22.95 24.46 -3.55
N GLY A 85 22.17 23.73 -2.75
CA GLY A 85 21.72 24.13 -1.42
C GLY A 85 22.25 23.13 -0.38
N GLN A 86 22.85 23.60 0.72
CA GLN A 86 23.18 22.67 1.82
C GLN A 86 21.96 22.40 2.70
N LYS A 87 21.16 23.44 3.01
CA LYS A 87 19.99 23.33 3.88
C LYS A 87 18.89 24.28 3.41
N ASP A 88 17.83 23.73 2.86
CA ASP A 88 16.71 24.51 2.35
C ASP A 88 15.45 24.24 3.18
N THR A 89 14.74 25.29 3.57
CA THR A 89 13.52 25.18 4.39
C THR A 89 12.40 26.06 3.87
N GLY A 90 11.21 25.50 3.67
CA GLY A 90 10.01 26.26 3.34
C GLY A 90 10.00 26.87 1.94
N LEU A 91 10.63 26.21 0.94
CA LEU A 91 10.64 26.76 -0.43
C LEU A 91 9.36 26.39 -1.18
N HIS A 92 8.77 27.35 -1.89
CA HIS A 92 7.54 27.16 -2.66
C HIS A 92 7.75 27.52 -4.14
N TYR A 93 7.45 26.58 -5.04
CA TYR A 93 7.59 26.72 -6.47
C TYR A 93 6.25 26.61 -7.18
N LYS A 94 5.94 27.55 -8.09
CA LYS A 94 4.73 27.56 -8.91
C LYS A 94 5.05 27.88 -10.37
N GLY A 95 4.84 26.93 -11.28
CA GLY A 95 5.03 27.11 -12.72
C GLY A 95 5.91 26.01 -13.35
N MET A 96 6.79 26.42 -14.26
CA MET A 96 7.83 25.56 -14.84
C MET A 96 9.14 25.82 -14.11
N THR A 97 9.42 25.02 -13.09
CA THR A 97 10.60 25.22 -12.24
C THR A 97 11.49 23.99 -12.19
N LYS A 98 12.81 24.22 -12.12
CA LYS A 98 13.82 23.19 -11.87
C LYS A 98 14.48 23.50 -10.52
N PRO A 99 14.07 22.93 -9.38
CA PRO A 99 14.77 22.94 -8.08
C PRO A 99 16.28 22.70 -8.16
N PRO A 100 16.99 22.97 -7.05
CA PRO A 100 18.44 22.80 -6.97
C PRO A 100 18.89 21.45 -7.48
N GLN A 101 20.07 21.37 -8.09
CA GLN A 101 20.57 20.10 -8.61
C GLN A 101 20.85 19.12 -7.47
N SER A 102 21.29 19.62 -6.32
CA SER A 102 21.50 18.83 -5.10
C SER A 102 21.13 19.60 -3.84
N GLY A 103 20.51 18.88 -2.89
CA GLY A 103 20.22 19.32 -1.53
C GLY A 103 20.76 18.30 -0.53
N GLN A 104 21.46 18.73 0.52
CA GLN A 104 21.78 17.79 1.60
C GLN A 104 20.58 17.57 2.52
N LYS A 105 19.82 18.63 2.83
CA LYS A 105 18.65 18.57 3.71
C LYS A 105 17.58 19.57 3.27
N ASP A 106 16.47 19.04 2.77
CA ASP A 106 15.34 19.86 2.34
C ASP A 106 14.14 19.62 3.25
N THR A 107 13.52 20.69 3.75
CA THR A 107 12.35 20.60 4.64
C THR A 107 11.21 21.51 4.19
N GLY A 108 9.99 20.98 4.09
CA GLY A 108 8.79 21.79 3.86
C GLY A 108 8.68 22.40 2.46
N MET A 109 9.13 21.68 1.43
CA MET A 109 9.13 22.17 0.05
C MET A 109 7.77 21.96 -0.61
N HIS A 110 7.27 22.93 -1.37
CA HIS A 110 6.01 22.79 -2.10
C HIS A 110 6.15 23.14 -3.58
N TYR A 111 5.81 22.20 -4.45
CA TYR A 111 5.93 22.31 -5.90
C TYR A 111 4.55 22.24 -6.57
N LYS A 112 4.23 23.20 -7.43
CA LYS A 112 2.99 23.26 -8.21
C LYS A 112 3.25 23.55 -9.68
N GLY A 113 2.89 22.63 -10.57
CA GLY A 113 3.00 22.79 -12.03
C GLY A 113 3.81 21.67 -12.67
N MET A 114 4.65 22.04 -13.64
CA MET A 114 5.62 21.13 -14.27
C MET A 114 6.97 21.33 -13.60
N THR A 115 7.27 20.51 -12.59
CA THR A 115 8.48 20.69 -11.78
C THR A 115 9.37 19.45 -11.84
N LYS A 116 10.68 19.69 -11.97
CA LYS A 116 11.71 18.64 -11.84
C LYS A 116 12.45 18.86 -10.51
N PRO A 117 12.17 18.12 -9.42
CA PRO A 117 12.82 18.11 -8.11
C PRO A 117 14.35 18.00 -8.19
N PRO A 118 15.05 18.18 -7.05
CA PRO A 118 16.50 17.98 -6.99
C PRO A 118 16.92 16.62 -7.54
N GLN A 119 18.09 16.55 -8.15
CA GLN A 119 18.57 15.29 -8.72
C GLN A 119 18.86 14.29 -7.60
N SER A 120 19.38 14.77 -6.47
CA SER A 120 19.65 14.00 -5.26
C SER A 120 19.34 14.79 -3.99
N GLY A 121 18.77 14.07 -3.01
CA GLY A 121 18.57 14.53 -1.63
C GLY A 121 19.14 13.50 -0.66
N GLN A 122 19.90 13.92 0.36
CA GLN A 122 20.26 12.96 1.42
C GLN A 122 19.11 12.77 2.42
N LYS A 123 18.41 13.86 2.79
CA LYS A 123 17.32 13.82 3.76
C LYS A 123 16.25 14.85 3.40
N ASP A 124 15.11 14.35 2.93
CA ASP A 124 13.99 15.21 2.55
C ASP A 124 12.82 15.01 3.51
N THR A 125 12.23 16.09 4.00
CA THR A 125 11.08 16.04 4.92
C THR A 125 9.97 16.98 4.47
N GLY A 126 8.74 16.47 4.37
CA GLY A 126 7.54 17.28 4.14
C GLY A 126 7.48 17.93 2.75
N LEU A 127 7.93 17.25 1.70
CA LEU A 127 7.79 17.78 0.33
C LEU A 127 6.39 17.51 -0.24
N HIS A 128 5.79 18.51 -0.86
CA HIS A 128 4.48 18.40 -1.50
C HIS A 128 4.55 18.76 -2.99
N TYR A 129 4.09 17.85 -3.85
CA TYR A 129 4.12 17.98 -5.30
C TYR A 129 2.70 17.96 -5.88
N LYS A 130 2.36 18.94 -6.72
CA LYS A 130 1.07 19.03 -7.41
C LYS A 130 1.23 19.33 -8.90
N GLY A 131 0.85 18.40 -9.77
CA GLY A 131 0.90 18.56 -11.22
C GLY A 131 1.58 17.40 -11.93
N MET A 132 2.36 17.72 -12.97
CA MET A 132 3.24 16.76 -13.64
C MET A 132 4.64 16.90 -13.05
N THR A 133 4.96 16.04 -12.09
CA THR A 133 6.22 16.12 -11.37
C THR A 133 7.00 14.83 -11.55
N LYS A 134 8.29 14.99 -11.84
CA LYS A 134 9.26 13.95 -11.47
C LYS A 134 9.60 14.20 -9.98
N PRO A 135 10.16 13.24 -9.26
CA PRO A 135 10.72 13.41 -7.91
C PRO A 135 12.25 13.19 -7.99
N PRO A 136 12.99 13.30 -6.87
CA PRO A 136 14.43 13.13 -6.91
C PRO A 136 14.84 11.80 -7.54
N GLN A 137 15.97 11.76 -8.23
CA GLN A 137 16.43 10.50 -8.83
C GLN A 137 16.77 9.49 -7.73
N SER A 138 17.36 9.97 -6.64
CA SER A 138 17.68 9.19 -5.44
C SER A 138 17.46 10.00 -4.16
N GLY A 139 16.93 9.32 -3.14
CA GLY A 139 16.83 9.79 -1.76
C GLY A 139 17.41 8.73 -0.81
N GLN A 140 18.21 9.14 0.18
CA GLN A 140 18.61 8.18 1.22
C GLN A 140 17.50 8.01 2.27
N LYS A 141 16.85 9.11 2.68
CA LYS A 141 15.80 9.10 3.70
C LYS A 141 14.76 10.17 3.41
N ASP A 142 13.57 9.73 3.01
CA ASP A 142 12.48 10.64 2.71
C ASP A 142 11.33 10.44 3.71
N THR A 143 10.80 11.54 4.22
CA THR A 143 9.68 11.50 5.19
C THR A 143 8.58 12.49 4.81
N GLY A 144 7.34 12.03 4.80
CA GLY A 144 6.17 12.90 4.63
C GLY A 144 6.01 13.50 3.23
N LEU A 145 6.36 12.76 2.16
CA LEU A 145 6.21 13.27 0.80
C LEU A 145 4.76 13.10 0.31
N HIS A 146 4.18 14.14 -0.29
CA HIS A 146 2.82 14.10 -0.82
C HIS A 146 2.79 14.47 -2.31
N TYR A 147 2.31 13.55 -3.15
CA TYR A 147 2.21 13.70 -4.60
C TYR A 147 0.76 13.75 -5.06
N LYS A 148 0.41 14.74 -5.89
CA LYS A 148 -0.92 14.88 -6.51
C LYS A 148 -0.82 15.16 -8.01
N GLY A 149 -1.26 14.22 -8.85
CA GLY A 149 -1.30 14.37 -10.30
C GLY A 149 -0.70 13.18 -11.04
N MET A 150 0.00 13.47 -12.14
CA MET A 150 0.81 12.48 -12.85
C MET A 150 2.24 12.56 -12.32
N THR A 151 2.58 11.64 -11.43
CA THR A 151 3.89 11.67 -10.78
C THR A 151 4.65 10.38 -11.03
N LYS A 152 5.93 10.54 -11.36
CA LYS A 152 6.89 9.48 -11.09
C LYS A 152 7.35 9.66 -9.62
N PRO A 153 7.75 8.60 -8.93
CA PRO A 153 8.38 8.54 -7.60
C PRO A 153 9.92 8.40 -7.78
N PRO A 154 10.74 8.51 -6.70
CA PRO A 154 12.18 8.38 -6.83
C PRO A 154 12.59 7.06 -7.48
N GLN A 155 13.69 7.03 -8.23
CA GLN A 155 14.13 5.78 -8.86
C GLN A 155 14.55 4.77 -7.78
N SER A 156 15.19 5.26 -6.72
CA SER A 156 15.58 4.51 -5.53
C SER A 156 15.40 5.33 -4.26
N GLY A 157 14.89 4.68 -3.23
CA GLY A 157 14.85 5.15 -1.84
C GLY A 157 15.40 4.07 -0.93
N GLN A 158 16.29 4.41 0.02
CA GLN A 158 16.69 3.44 1.05
C GLN A 158 15.62 3.32 2.14
N LYS A 159 15.03 4.45 2.56
CA LYS A 159 14.03 4.48 3.64
C LYS A 159 13.01 5.59 3.39
N ASP A 160 11.78 5.19 3.06
CA ASP A 160 10.68 6.12 2.82
C ASP A 160 9.62 5.96 3.92
N THR A 161 9.17 7.06 4.51
CA THR A 161 8.16 7.04 5.57
C THR A 161 7.05 8.06 5.32
N GLY A 162 5.78 7.65 5.42
CA GLY A 162 4.63 8.56 5.39
C GLY A 162 4.37 9.19 4.02
N MET A 163 4.56 8.42 2.94
CA MET A 163 4.36 8.93 1.57
C MET A 163 2.89 8.85 1.15
N HIS A 164 2.39 9.88 0.49
CA HIS A 164 1.00 9.89 0.00
C HIS A 164 0.93 10.23 -1.49
N TYR A 165 0.37 9.35 -2.29
CA TYR A 165 0.25 9.45 -3.73
C TYR A 165 -1.22 9.55 -4.16
N LYS A 166 -1.58 10.56 -4.95
CA LYS A 166 -2.94 10.75 -5.49
C LYS A 166 -2.90 11.03 -6.99
N GLY A 167 -3.46 10.13 -7.79
CA GLY A 167 -3.58 10.28 -9.25
C GLY A 167 -3.06 9.06 -10.02
N MET A 168 -2.38 9.32 -11.14
CA MET A 168 -1.67 8.29 -11.90
C MET A 168 -0.22 8.31 -11.46
N THR A 169 0.13 7.39 -10.57
CA THR A 169 1.47 7.35 -9.98
C THR A 169 2.15 6.03 -10.27
N LYS A 170 3.41 6.11 -10.68
CA LYS A 170 4.32 4.99 -10.52
C LYS A 170 4.92 5.06 -9.10
N PRO A 171 5.42 3.94 -8.55
CA PRO A 171 6.12 3.78 -7.26
C PRO A 171 7.65 3.64 -7.48
N PRO A 172 8.50 3.81 -6.45
CA PRO A 172 9.93 3.65 -6.62
C PRO A 172 10.27 2.31 -7.28
N GLN A 173 11.30 2.24 -8.12
CA GLN A 173 11.67 0.95 -8.71
C GLN A 173 12.18 -0.01 -7.63
N LYS A 174 12.90 0.52 -6.64
CA LYS A 174 13.49 -0.24 -5.55
C LYS A 174 13.37 0.56 -4.24
N GLY A 175 12.74 -0.05 -3.24
CA GLY A 175 12.74 0.41 -1.85
C GLY A 175 13.35 -0.66 -0.96
N GLN A 176 14.23 -0.29 -0.02
CA GLN A 176 14.69 -1.25 0.98
C GLN A 176 13.70 -1.35 2.14
N LYS A 177 13.18 -0.22 2.63
CA LYS A 177 12.27 -0.17 3.76
C LYS A 177 11.27 0.96 3.61
N ASP A 178 10.01 0.62 3.35
CA ASP A 178 8.96 1.60 3.20
C ASP A 178 7.93 1.46 4.33
N THR A 179 7.49 2.59 4.90
CA THR A 179 6.51 2.60 5.99
C THR A 179 5.44 3.66 5.77
N GLY A 180 4.17 3.29 5.91
CA GLY A 180 3.05 4.22 5.89
C GLY A 180 2.77 4.85 4.52
N LEU A 181 2.93 4.10 3.42
CA LEU A 181 2.63 4.63 2.09
C LEU A 181 1.13 4.53 1.76
N HIS A 182 0.54 5.62 1.29
CA HIS A 182 -0.87 5.69 0.91
C HIS A 182 -1.03 6.06 -0.56
N TYR A 183 -1.71 5.21 -1.32
CA TYR A 183 -1.93 5.36 -2.77
C TYR A 183 -3.42 5.50 -3.08
N LYS A 184 -3.79 6.52 -3.87
CA LYS A 184 -5.16 6.77 -4.34
C LYS A 184 -5.20 7.04 -5.84
N GLY A 185 -5.83 6.16 -6.62
CA GLY A 185 -6.00 6.31 -8.07
C GLY A 185 -5.55 5.08 -8.86
N MET A 186 -4.98 5.30 -10.04
CA MET A 186 -4.36 4.26 -10.85
C MET A 186 -2.89 4.16 -10.48
N THR A 187 -2.54 3.13 -9.73
CA THR A 187 -1.23 3.04 -9.08
C THR A 187 -0.57 1.70 -9.35
N LYS A 188 0.72 1.75 -9.67
CA LYS A 188 1.61 0.61 -9.50
C LYS A 188 2.38 0.84 -8.19
N PRO A 189 2.66 -0.18 -7.39
CA PRO A 189 3.53 -0.17 -6.19
C PRO A 189 4.91 -0.76 -6.51
N PRO A 190 5.91 -0.58 -5.63
CA PRO A 190 7.31 -0.81 -5.96
C PRO A 190 7.53 -2.15 -6.63
N GLN A 191 8.44 -2.23 -7.62
CA GLN A 191 8.65 -3.50 -8.31
C GLN A 191 9.19 -4.55 -7.33
N SER A 192 10.06 -4.12 -6.42
CA SER A 192 10.55 -4.90 -5.29
C SER A 192 10.70 -4.05 -4.03
N GLY A 193 10.27 -4.64 -2.90
CA GLY A 193 10.49 -4.14 -1.54
C GLY A 193 11.07 -5.26 -0.67
N GLN A 194 12.06 -4.95 0.18
CA GLN A 194 12.51 -5.92 1.18
C GLN A 194 11.58 -5.96 2.39
N LYS A 195 11.08 -4.79 2.85
CA LYS A 195 10.21 -4.68 4.02
C LYS A 195 9.25 -3.51 3.87
N ASP A 196 7.97 -3.81 3.68
CA ASP A 196 6.93 -2.80 3.59
C ASP A 196 5.98 -2.90 4.79
N THR A 197 5.61 -1.77 5.39
CA THR A 197 4.71 -1.74 6.56
C THR A 197 3.67 -0.65 6.44
N GLY A 198 2.40 -0.97 6.71
CA GLY A 198 1.31 0.01 6.82
C GLY A 198 0.90 0.64 5.48
N MET A 199 0.86 -0.15 4.42
CA MET A 199 0.54 0.37 3.09
C MET A 199 -0.97 0.39 2.84
N HIS A 200 -1.49 1.47 2.26
CA HIS A 200 -2.91 1.58 1.95
C HIS A 200 -3.14 1.95 0.47
N TYR A 201 -3.87 1.10 -0.23
CA TYR A 201 -4.17 1.24 -1.66
C TYR A 201 -5.66 1.45 -1.89
N LYS A 202 -6.03 2.51 -2.62
CA LYS A 202 -7.41 2.83 -3.02
C LYS A 202 -7.51 3.10 -4.52
N GLY A 203 -8.24 2.25 -5.25
CA GLY A 203 -8.53 2.44 -6.68
C GLY A 203 -8.19 1.21 -7.52
N MET A 204 -7.62 1.43 -8.69
CA MET A 204 -7.08 0.39 -9.55
C MET A 204 -5.59 0.24 -9.27
N THR A 205 -5.24 -0.84 -8.58
CA THR A 205 -3.88 -1.01 -8.07
C THR A 205 -3.34 -2.35 -8.51
N LYS A 206 -2.13 -2.34 -9.09
CA LYS A 206 -1.30 -3.54 -9.11
C LYS A 206 -0.58 -3.65 -7.75
N PRO A 207 -0.08 -4.80 -7.35
CA PRO A 207 0.72 -5.01 -6.14
C PRO A 207 2.22 -5.03 -6.50
N PRO A 208 3.14 -5.05 -5.52
CA PRO A 208 4.55 -5.29 -5.80
C PRO A 208 4.72 -6.60 -6.56
N GLN A 209 5.73 -6.69 -7.43
CA GLN A 209 5.98 -7.95 -8.14
C GLN A 209 6.47 -9.00 -7.13
N SER A 210 7.31 -8.59 -6.20
CA SER A 210 7.81 -9.39 -5.08
C SER A 210 8.01 -8.54 -3.83
N GLY A 211 7.65 -9.13 -2.68
CA GLY A 211 7.95 -8.62 -1.34
C GLY A 211 8.56 -9.73 -0.48
N GLN A 212 9.61 -9.42 0.28
CA GLN A 212 10.12 -10.38 1.26
C GLN A 212 9.27 -10.40 2.54
N LYS A 213 8.83 -9.23 3.02
CA LYS A 213 8.05 -9.10 4.26
C LYS A 213 7.10 -7.90 4.18
N ASP A 214 5.81 -8.17 4.08
CA ASP A 214 4.79 -7.11 4.09
C ASP A 214 3.93 -7.21 5.36
N THR A 215 3.66 -6.07 6.00
CA THR A 215 2.85 -6.03 7.24
C THR A 215 1.82 -4.91 7.19
N GLY A 216 0.55 -5.22 7.48
CA GLY A 216 -0.52 -4.22 7.63
C GLY A 216 -0.94 -3.57 6.31
N MET A 217 -1.08 -4.35 5.24
CA MET A 217 -1.48 -3.83 3.93
C MET A 217 -3.01 -3.77 3.80
N HIS A 218 -3.55 -2.69 3.24
CA HIS A 218 -4.99 -2.56 3.01
C HIS A 218 -5.32 -2.22 1.55
N TYR A 219 -6.07 -3.09 0.88
CA TYR A 219 -6.48 -3.00 -0.52
C TYR A 219 -7.97 -2.66 -0.64
N LYS A 220 -8.30 -1.54 -1.30
CA LYS A 220 -9.69 -1.14 -1.60
C LYS A 220 -9.87 -0.82 -3.09
N GLY A 221 -10.66 -1.63 -3.79
CA GLY A 221 -11.03 -1.42 -5.20
C GLY A 221 -10.80 -2.65 -6.07
N MET A 222 -10.31 -2.42 -7.29
CA MET A 222 -9.87 -3.47 -8.20
C MET A 222 -8.39 -3.68 -8.00
N THR A 223 -8.01 -4.80 -7.39
CA THR A 223 -6.62 -5.03 -7.00
C THR A 223 -6.16 -6.42 -7.43
N LYS A 224 -4.96 -6.47 -8.01
CA LYS A 224 -4.17 -7.71 -8.04
C LYS A 224 -3.23 -7.66 -6.82
N PRO A 225 -2.98 -8.77 -6.12
CA PRO A 225 -2.02 -8.87 -5.01
C PRO A 225 -0.69 -9.49 -5.47
N PRO A 226 0.39 -9.40 -4.66
CA PRO A 226 1.74 -9.71 -5.11
C PRO A 226 1.84 -11.05 -5.84
N GLN A 227 2.70 -11.17 -6.85
CA GLN A 227 2.89 -12.48 -7.50
C GLN A 227 3.44 -13.49 -6.50
N SER A 228 4.37 -13.05 -5.65
CA SER A 228 4.95 -13.83 -4.57
C SER A 228 5.24 -12.98 -3.34
N GLY A 229 4.96 -13.55 -2.17
CA GLY A 229 5.34 -13.05 -0.86
C GLY A 229 5.97 -14.17 -0.04
N GLN A 230 7.07 -13.88 0.67
CA GLN A 230 7.64 -14.88 1.60
C GLN A 230 6.91 -14.87 2.95
N LYS A 231 6.54 -13.69 3.48
CA LYS A 231 5.89 -13.55 4.78
C LYS A 231 5.00 -12.32 4.80
N ASP A 232 3.69 -12.53 4.74
CA ASP A 232 2.72 -11.44 4.79
C ASP A 232 1.89 -11.51 6.08
N THR A 233 1.66 -10.36 6.72
CA THR A 233 0.87 -10.28 7.96
C THR A 233 -0.13 -9.13 7.92
N GLY A 234 -1.40 -9.40 8.25
CA GLY A 234 -2.43 -8.38 8.40
C GLY A 234 -2.87 -7.73 7.08
N LEU A 235 -3.03 -8.50 6.00
CA LEU A 235 -3.52 -7.97 4.73
C LEU A 235 -5.05 -7.90 4.71
N HIS A 236 -5.63 -6.78 4.28
CA HIS A 236 -7.07 -6.60 4.17
C HIS A 236 -7.51 -6.25 2.75
N TYR A 237 -8.30 -7.10 2.10
CA TYR A 237 -8.83 -6.93 0.75
C TYR A 237 -10.32 -6.52 0.77
N LYS A 238 -10.66 -5.41 0.09
CA LYS A 238 -12.04 -4.93 -0.11
C LYS A 238 -12.32 -4.60 -1.58
N GLY A 239 -13.15 -5.40 -2.25
CA GLY A 239 -13.59 -5.15 -3.63
C GLY A 239 -13.47 -6.39 -4.53
N MET A 240 -13.06 -6.18 -5.78
CA MET A 240 -12.73 -7.25 -6.71
C MET A 240 -11.24 -7.52 -6.63
N THR A 241 -10.87 -8.64 -6.04
CA THR A 241 -9.46 -8.93 -5.75
C THR A 241 -9.11 -10.33 -6.22
N LYS A 242 -7.98 -10.45 -6.90
CA LYS A 242 -7.30 -11.75 -7.00
C LYS A 242 -6.47 -11.95 -5.71
N PRO A 243 -6.04 -13.16 -5.37
CA PRO A 243 -5.12 -13.49 -4.28
C PRO A 243 -3.69 -13.65 -4.82
N PRO A 244 -2.65 -13.66 -3.96
CA PRO A 244 -1.29 -13.97 -4.41
C PRO A 244 -1.26 -15.30 -5.16
N GLN A 245 -0.37 -15.45 -6.14
CA GLN A 245 -0.24 -16.75 -6.82
C GLN A 245 0.34 -17.79 -5.85
N SER A 246 1.31 -17.38 -5.03
CA SER A 246 1.92 -18.20 -4.00
C SER A 246 2.34 -17.35 -2.79
N GLY A 247 2.14 -17.91 -1.60
CA GLY A 247 2.64 -17.40 -0.33
C GLY A 247 3.29 -18.53 0.47
N GLN A 248 4.43 -18.26 1.12
CA GLN A 248 5.03 -19.26 2.02
C GLN A 248 4.39 -19.24 3.40
N LYS A 249 4.09 -18.06 3.95
CA LYS A 249 3.53 -17.88 5.30
C LYS A 249 2.68 -16.62 5.38
N ASP A 250 1.37 -16.78 5.41
CA ASP A 250 0.44 -15.66 5.54
C ASP A 250 -0.31 -15.71 6.87
N THR A 251 -0.45 -14.56 7.54
CA THR A 251 -1.18 -14.47 8.82
C THR A 251 -2.15 -13.29 8.84
N GLY A 252 -3.40 -13.51 9.20
CA GLY A 252 -4.40 -12.46 9.40
C GLY A 252 -4.89 -11.81 8.11
N LEU A 253 -5.15 -12.58 7.06
CA LEU A 253 -5.69 -12.04 5.81
C LEU A 253 -7.22 -11.89 5.89
N HIS A 254 -7.78 -10.75 5.50
CA HIS A 254 -9.22 -10.52 5.49
C HIS A 254 -9.72 -10.11 4.11
N TYR A 255 -10.59 -10.91 3.50
CA TYR A 255 -11.19 -10.69 2.18
C TYR A 255 -12.66 -10.24 2.29
N LYS A 256 -13.02 -9.14 1.62
CA LYS A 256 -14.38 -8.61 1.52
C LYS A 256 -14.76 -8.26 0.08
N GLY A 257 -15.63 -9.04 -0.55
CA GLY A 257 -16.14 -8.78 -1.90
C GLY A 257 -16.14 -10.02 -2.79
N MET A 258 -15.81 -9.85 -4.07
CA MET A 258 -15.61 -10.96 -5.00
C MET A 258 -14.13 -11.29 -5.03
N THR A 259 -13.77 -12.44 -4.49
CA THR A 259 -12.36 -12.80 -4.32
C THR A 259 -12.10 -14.24 -4.74
N LYS A 260 -10.98 -14.45 -5.44
CA LYS A 260 -10.35 -15.78 -5.48
C LYS A 260 -9.30 -15.82 -4.36
N PRO A 261 -9.06 -16.95 -3.70
CA PRO A 261 -8.01 -17.13 -2.69
C PRO A 261 -6.76 -17.80 -3.32
N PRO A 262 -5.59 -17.78 -2.63
CA PRO A 262 -4.32 -18.18 -3.23
C PRO A 262 -4.41 -19.53 -3.93
N GLN A 263 -3.67 -19.68 -5.05
CA GLN A 263 -3.64 -20.99 -5.72
C GLN A 263 -2.97 -22.02 -4.84
N SER A 264 -1.92 -21.62 -4.11
CA SER A 264 -1.22 -22.44 -3.13
C SER A 264 -0.69 -21.60 -1.96
N GLY A 265 -0.80 -22.17 -0.76
CA GLY A 265 -0.19 -21.66 0.47
C GLY A 265 0.47 -22.81 1.23
N GLN A 266 1.66 -22.58 1.81
CA GLN A 266 2.30 -23.59 2.66
C GLN A 266 1.76 -23.54 4.10
N LYS A 267 1.53 -22.34 4.65
CA LYS A 267 1.07 -22.15 6.03
C LYS A 267 0.28 -20.85 6.17
N ASP A 268 -1.05 -20.96 6.24
CA ASP A 268 -1.91 -19.81 6.41
C ASP A 268 -2.61 -19.83 7.78
N THR A 269 -2.70 -18.68 8.45
CA THR A 269 -3.36 -18.56 9.75
C THR A 269 -4.28 -17.35 9.80
N GLY A 270 -5.52 -17.53 10.25
CA GLY A 270 -6.48 -16.44 10.48
C GLY A 270 -7.01 -15.79 9.21
N LEU A 271 -7.34 -16.56 8.18
CA LEU A 271 -7.94 -16.01 6.95
C LEU A 271 -9.45 -15.79 7.15
N HIS A 272 -9.97 -14.61 6.85
CA HIS A 272 -11.39 -14.31 6.94
C HIS A 272 -11.95 -13.84 5.60
N TYR A 273 -12.88 -14.59 5.02
CA TYR A 273 -13.54 -14.29 3.76
C TYR A 273 -14.99 -13.83 3.96
N LYS A 274 -15.37 -12.71 3.33
CA LYS A 274 -16.71 -12.13 3.35
C LYS A 274 -17.18 -11.77 1.94
N GLY A 275 -18.13 -12.51 1.38
CA GLY A 275 -18.73 -12.22 0.06
C GLY A 275 -18.83 -13.46 -0.82
N MET A 276 -18.59 -13.31 -2.12
CA MET A 276 -18.51 -14.42 -3.06
C MET A 276 -17.05 -14.83 -3.17
N THR A 277 -16.70 -16.00 -2.64
CA THR A 277 -15.31 -16.43 -2.59
C THR A 277 -15.16 -17.86 -3.07
N LYS A 278 -14.18 -18.09 -3.95
CA LYS A 278 -13.66 -19.45 -4.10
C LYS A 278 -12.75 -19.76 -2.89
N PRO A 279 -12.47 -21.01 -2.58
CA PRO A 279 -11.49 -21.47 -1.59
C PRO A 279 -10.14 -21.77 -2.27
N PRO A 280 -9.02 -21.85 -1.53
CA PRO A 280 -7.72 -22.23 -2.10
C PRO A 280 -7.83 -23.54 -2.86
N GLN A 281 -7.04 -23.70 -3.93
CA GLN A 281 -7.01 -24.99 -4.63
C GLN A 281 -6.30 -26.06 -3.79
N SER A 282 -5.24 -25.66 -3.07
CA SER A 282 -4.50 -26.51 -2.16
C SER A 282 -3.84 -25.71 -1.04
N GLY A 283 -3.83 -26.28 0.16
CA GLY A 283 -3.10 -25.79 1.34
C GLY A 283 -2.44 -26.95 2.07
N GLN A 284 -1.20 -26.76 2.55
CA GLN A 284 -0.54 -27.78 3.38
C GLN A 284 -1.00 -27.72 4.85
N LYS A 285 -1.17 -26.52 5.41
CA LYS A 285 -1.56 -26.31 6.81
C LYS A 285 -2.30 -24.98 6.97
N ASP A 286 -3.61 -25.04 7.16
CA ASP A 286 -4.41 -23.85 7.39
C ASP A 286 -5.02 -23.85 8.79
N THR A 287 -5.00 -22.71 9.49
CA THR A 287 -5.58 -22.58 10.83
C THR A 287 -6.47 -21.34 10.94
N GLY A 288 -7.68 -21.47 11.46
CA GLY A 288 -8.57 -20.35 11.75
C GLY A 288 -9.16 -19.68 10.52
N LEU A 289 -9.62 -20.45 9.52
CA LEU A 289 -10.29 -19.88 8.35
C LEU A 289 -11.76 -19.58 8.67
N HIS A 290 -12.24 -18.39 8.36
CA HIS A 290 -13.63 -18.00 8.56
C HIS A 290 -14.27 -17.52 7.24
N TYR A 291 -15.34 -18.19 6.79
CA TYR A 291 -16.04 -17.88 5.56
C TYR A 291 -17.46 -17.37 5.85
N LYS A 292 -17.83 -16.24 5.24
CA LYS A 292 -19.16 -15.60 5.35
C LYS A 292 -19.66 -15.15 3.98
N GLY A 293 -20.68 -15.82 3.45
CA GLY A 293 -21.26 -15.53 2.12
C GLY A 293 -21.19 -16.74 1.18
N MET A 294 -21.46 -16.59 -0.11
CA MET A 294 -21.44 -17.74 -1.02
C MET A 294 -20.02 -18.24 -1.27
N THR A 295 -19.68 -19.39 -0.69
CA THR A 295 -18.32 -19.95 -0.76
C THR A 295 -18.34 -21.41 -1.19
N LYS A 296 -17.42 -21.78 -2.06
CA LYS A 296 -17.04 -23.18 -2.24
C LYS A 296 -15.99 -23.55 -1.18
N PRO A 297 -15.89 -24.82 -0.77
CA PRO A 297 -14.86 -25.34 0.14
C PRO A 297 -13.59 -25.76 -0.63
N PRO A 298 -12.39 -25.73 0.00
CA PRO A 298 -11.15 -26.10 -0.67
C PRO A 298 -11.25 -27.49 -1.32
N GLN A 299 -10.58 -27.66 -2.46
CA GLN A 299 -10.62 -28.95 -3.16
C GLN A 299 -9.84 -30.02 -2.39
N SER A 300 -8.73 -29.64 -1.77
CA SER A 300 -7.91 -30.51 -0.94
C SER A 300 -7.15 -29.72 0.13
N GLY A 301 -7.01 -30.30 1.32
CA GLY A 301 -6.19 -29.82 2.43
C GLY A 301 -5.50 -31.00 3.14
N GLN A 302 -4.24 -30.83 3.54
CA GLN A 302 -3.55 -31.87 4.31
C GLN A 302 -3.88 -31.80 5.81
N LYS A 303 -3.98 -30.59 6.38
CA LYS A 303 -4.23 -30.38 7.82
C LYS A 303 -4.92 -29.03 8.05
N ASP A 304 -6.23 -29.04 8.27
CA ASP A 304 -6.98 -27.82 8.56
C ASP A 304 -7.48 -27.83 10.02
N THR A 305 -7.38 -26.69 10.70
CA THR A 305 -7.86 -26.54 12.09
C THR A 305 -8.68 -25.28 12.28
N GLY A 306 -9.86 -25.37 12.90
CA GLY A 306 -10.68 -24.22 13.26
C GLY A 306 -11.33 -23.51 12.06
N LEU A 307 -11.91 -24.27 11.12
CA LEU A 307 -12.66 -23.68 10.00
C LEU A 307 -14.07 -23.31 10.44
N HIS A 308 -14.53 -22.10 10.12
CA HIS A 308 -15.89 -21.65 10.42
C HIS A 308 -16.59 -21.16 9.14
N TYR A 309 -17.67 -21.81 8.75
CA TYR A 309 -18.49 -21.48 7.59
C TYR A 309 -19.86 -20.95 8.03
N LYS A 310 -20.25 -19.77 7.55
CA LYS A 310 -21.58 -19.17 7.81
C LYS A 310 -22.31 -18.89 6.50
N CYS A 311 -22.80 -19.93 5.82
CA CYS A 311 -23.40 -19.84 4.48
C CYS A 311 -23.92 -21.16 3.89
N MET A 312 -24.56 -21.07 2.72
CA MET A 312 -24.71 -22.19 1.77
C MET A 312 -23.34 -22.65 1.28
N THR A 313 -22.90 -23.82 1.72
CA THR A 313 -21.59 -24.37 1.39
C THR A 313 -21.71 -25.83 0.94
N LYS A 314 -20.94 -26.20 -0.08
CA LYS A 314 -20.47 -27.59 -0.20
C LYS A 314 -19.31 -27.72 0.80
N ALA A 315 -19.05 -28.90 1.35
CA ALA A 315 -17.84 -29.18 2.13
C ALA A 315 -16.72 -29.74 1.23
N PRO A 316 -15.46 -29.76 1.70
CA PRO A 316 -14.30 -30.15 0.90
C PRO A 316 -14.50 -31.50 0.20
N GLN A 317 -13.90 -31.67 -0.98
CA GLN A 317 -13.97 -32.97 -1.67
C GLN A 317 -13.11 -34.02 -0.96
N SER A 318 -11.98 -33.62 -0.37
CA SER A 318 -11.10 -34.50 0.38
C SER A 318 -10.24 -33.74 1.40
N GLY A 319 -10.00 -34.35 2.56
CA GLY A 319 -9.09 -33.87 3.61
C GLY A 319 -8.39 -35.04 4.31
N GLN A 320 -7.11 -34.88 4.68
CA GLN A 320 -6.39 -35.92 5.42
C GLN A 320 -6.64 -35.86 6.93
N LYS A 321 -6.69 -34.66 7.53
CA LYS A 321 -6.94 -34.45 8.96
C LYS A 321 -7.56 -33.08 9.22
N ASP A 322 -8.84 -33.04 9.58
CA ASP A 322 -9.53 -31.79 9.92
C ASP A 322 -9.94 -31.78 11.41
N THR A 323 -9.80 -30.64 12.07
CA THR A 323 -10.17 -30.49 13.49
C THR A 323 -10.93 -29.18 13.74
N GLY A 324 -12.06 -29.24 14.45
CA GLY A 324 -12.80 -28.06 14.89
C GLY A 324 -13.52 -27.32 13.76
N LEU A 325 -14.23 -28.03 12.88
CA LEU A 325 -15.00 -27.40 11.81
C LEU A 325 -16.40 -27.02 12.31
N HIS A 326 -16.80 -25.77 12.09
CA HIS A 326 -18.12 -25.27 12.46
C HIS A 326 -18.87 -24.76 11.23
N TYR A 327 -20.01 -25.38 10.92
CA TYR A 327 -20.87 -25.02 9.81
C TYR A 327 -22.19 -24.46 10.32
N LYS A 328 -22.60 -23.31 9.77
CA LYS A 328 -23.90 -22.67 10.01
C LYS A 328 -24.55 -22.30 8.68
N GLY A 329 -25.63 -23.01 8.31
CA GLY A 329 -26.37 -22.82 7.07
C GLY A 329 -26.79 -24.13 6.40
N MET A 330 -27.10 -24.10 5.09
CA MET A 330 -27.31 -25.33 4.32
C MET A 330 -25.96 -25.89 3.87
N THR A 331 -25.59 -27.06 4.39
CA THR A 331 -24.30 -27.68 4.11
C THR A 331 -24.42 -29.10 3.61
N LYS A 332 -23.70 -29.40 2.51
CA LYS A 332 -23.35 -30.78 2.18
C LYS A 332 -22.01 -31.09 2.85
N PRO A 333 -21.91 -32.14 3.67
CA PRO A 333 -20.66 -32.56 4.35
C PRO A 333 -19.64 -33.11 3.35
N PRO A 334 -18.37 -33.34 3.78
CA PRO A 334 -17.31 -33.82 2.90
C PRO A 334 -17.70 -35.14 2.23
N GLN A 335 -17.21 -35.37 1.00
CA GLN A 335 -17.43 -36.66 0.32
C GLN A 335 -16.53 -37.75 0.91
N SER A 336 -15.29 -37.40 1.31
CA SER A 336 -14.33 -38.31 1.93
C SER A 336 -13.38 -37.58 2.88
N GLY A 337 -13.05 -38.23 3.99
CA GLY A 337 -12.07 -37.79 4.98
C GLY A 337 -11.37 -38.98 5.64
N GLN A 338 -10.08 -38.87 5.95
CA GLN A 338 -9.36 -39.95 6.65
C GLN A 338 -9.57 -39.91 8.17
N LYS A 339 -9.58 -38.71 8.79
CA LYS A 339 -9.79 -38.50 10.24
C LYS A 339 -10.32 -37.09 10.53
N ASP A 340 -11.57 -36.98 10.94
CA ASP A 340 -12.18 -35.70 11.34
C ASP A 340 -12.49 -35.69 12.85
N THR A 341 -12.28 -34.55 13.52
CA THR A 341 -12.55 -34.41 14.97
C THR A 341 -13.22 -33.08 15.33
N GLY A 342 -14.28 -33.12 16.14
CA GLY A 342 -14.90 -31.92 16.70
C GLY A 342 -15.70 -31.09 15.69
N MET A 343 -16.58 -31.74 14.93
CA MET A 343 -17.38 -31.10 13.89
C MET A 343 -18.71 -30.61 14.48
N HIS A 344 -19.08 -29.36 14.22
CA HIS A 344 -20.36 -28.81 14.66
C HIS A 344 -21.18 -28.30 13.48
N TYR A 345 -22.35 -28.88 13.27
CA TYR A 345 -23.28 -28.54 12.20
C TYR A 345 -24.54 -27.90 12.76
N LYS A 346 -24.95 -26.77 12.20
CA LYS A 346 -26.18 -26.06 12.57
C LYS A 346 -27.03 -25.78 11.33
N ASP A 347 -28.32 -26.04 11.44
CA ASP A 347 -29.41 -25.83 10.45
C ASP A 347 -29.75 -27.07 9.59
N MET A 348 -29.43 -27.11 8.29
CA MET A 348 -29.82 -28.22 7.39
C MET A 348 -28.60 -28.95 6.84
N THR A 349 -28.38 -30.19 7.29
CA THR A 349 -27.17 -30.95 6.97
C THR A 349 -27.46 -32.39 6.60
N LYS A 350 -26.80 -32.86 5.53
CA LYS A 350 -26.63 -34.30 5.32
C LYS A 350 -25.44 -34.78 6.16
N PRO A 351 -25.38 -36.05 6.58
CA PRO A 351 -24.18 -36.67 7.16
C PRO A 351 -23.17 -37.06 6.05
N PRO A 352 -21.86 -37.17 6.36
CA PRO A 352 -20.83 -37.55 5.39
C PRO A 352 -21.21 -38.83 4.64
N GLN A 353 -20.77 -38.98 3.39
CA GLN A 353 -21.06 -40.19 2.61
C GLN A 353 -20.08 -41.33 2.92
N SER A 354 -18.85 -41.01 3.30
CA SER A 354 -17.81 -41.98 3.64
C SER A 354 -16.68 -41.32 4.42
N GLY A 355 -16.16 -42.00 5.44
CA GLY A 355 -15.03 -41.56 6.27
C GLY A 355 -14.49 -42.76 7.05
N GLN A 356 -13.17 -42.81 7.27
CA GLN A 356 -12.55 -43.97 7.92
C GLN A 356 -12.70 -43.95 9.45
N LYS A 357 -12.67 -42.76 10.09
CA LYS A 357 -12.86 -42.54 11.54
C LYS A 357 -13.25 -41.09 11.85
N ASP A 358 -14.47 -40.84 12.29
CA ASP A 358 -14.93 -39.52 12.75
C ASP A 358 -15.18 -39.52 14.27
N THR A 359 -14.86 -38.43 14.97
CA THR A 359 -15.03 -38.34 16.44
C THR A 359 -15.60 -36.99 16.89
N GLY A 360 -16.60 -37.00 17.76
CA GLY A 360 -17.14 -35.78 18.39
C GLY A 360 -17.95 -34.91 17.43
N MET A 361 -18.92 -35.49 16.72
CA MET A 361 -19.78 -34.78 15.79
C MET A 361 -21.04 -34.28 16.51
N HIS A 362 -21.38 -33.01 16.34
CA HIS A 362 -22.59 -32.41 16.91
C HIS A 362 -23.47 -31.81 15.82
N TYR A 363 -24.72 -32.30 15.72
CA TYR A 363 -25.71 -31.83 14.76
C TYR A 363 -26.86 -31.12 15.47
N LYS A 364 -27.18 -29.89 15.05
CA LYS A 364 -28.32 -29.12 15.56
C LYS A 364 -29.21 -28.63 14.42
N GLY A 365 -30.39 -29.23 14.23
CA GLY A 365 -31.36 -28.86 13.18
C GLY A 365 -31.98 -30.06 12.47
N MET A 366 -32.27 -29.94 11.16
CA MET A 366 -32.79 -31.05 10.34
C MET A 366 -31.64 -31.85 9.76
N THR A 367 -31.58 -33.15 10.09
CA THR A 367 -30.47 -34.03 9.69
C THR A 367 -30.99 -35.37 9.16
N LYS A 368 -30.42 -35.87 8.05
CA LYS A 368 -30.64 -37.25 7.60
C LYS A 368 -29.75 -38.20 8.40
N ALA A 369 -30.20 -39.44 8.66
CA ALA A 369 -29.37 -40.47 9.30
C ALA A 369 -28.14 -40.84 8.42
N PRO A 370 -26.98 -41.20 9.01
CA PRO A 370 -25.81 -41.68 8.28
C PRO A 370 -26.12 -42.93 7.45
N GLN A 371 -25.36 -43.17 6.38
CA GLN A 371 -25.38 -44.46 5.69
C GLN A 371 -24.45 -45.45 6.40
N ILE A 372 -24.91 -46.69 6.56
CA ILE A 372 -24.25 -47.76 7.31
C ILE A 372 -22.87 -48.06 6.71
N GLY A 373 -21.81 -48.01 7.55
CA GLY A 373 -20.43 -48.36 7.16
C GLY A 373 -19.28 -47.63 7.90
N GLN A 374 -19.57 -46.61 8.71
CA GLN A 374 -18.56 -45.77 9.36
C GLN A 374 -18.29 -46.17 10.82
N LYS A 375 -17.02 -46.12 11.28
CA LYS A 375 -16.64 -46.23 12.70
C LYS A 375 -16.66 -44.83 13.32
N ASP A 376 -17.85 -44.37 13.71
CA ASP A 376 -18.06 -43.05 14.32
C ASP A 376 -18.23 -43.17 15.84
N THR A 377 -17.59 -42.29 16.60
CA THR A 377 -17.73 -42.24 18.07
C THR A 377 -18.08 -40.83 18.56
N GLY A 378 -18.97 -40.73 19.54
CA GLY A 378 -19.37 -39.44 20.13
C GLY A 378 -20.27 -38.56 19.25
N MET A 379 -21.26 -39.16 18.58
CA MET A 379 -22.27 -38.44 17.78
C MET A 379 -23.38 -37.88 18.69
N HIS A 380 -23.69 -36.59 18.59
CA HIS A 380 -24.81 -35.98 19.32
C HIS A 380 -25.76 -35.25 18.35
N TYR A 381 -27.04 -35.59 18.40
CA TYR A 381 -28.09 -35.02 17.54
C TYR A 381 -29.10 -34.24 18.37
N LYS A 382 -29.41 -33.01 17.96
CA LYS A 382 -30.44 -32.16 18.59
C LYS A 382 -31.34 -31.53 17.52
N GLY A 383 -32.49 -32.14 17.23
CA GLY A 383 -33.46 -31.66 16.24
C GLY A 383 -34.27 -32.79 15.58
N MET A 384 -34.96 -32.50 14.47
CA MET A 384 -35.75 -33.50 13.73
C MET A 384 -34.85 -34.40 12.87
N THR A 385 -34.80 -35.69 13.20
CA THR A 385 -34.14 -36.73 12.40
C THR A 385 -35.18 -37.48 11.57
N LYS A 386 -34.97 -37.62 10.26
CA LYS A 386 -35.75 -38.59 9.46
C LYS A 386 -35.19 -40.00 9.71
N PRO A 387 -36.02 -40.98 10.10
CA PRO A 387 -35.56 -42.36 10.26
C PRO A 387 -35.07 -42.93 8.92
N PRO A 388 -34.14 -43.90 8.93
CA PRO A 388 -33.75 -44.62 7.73
C PRO A 388 -34.98 -45.31 7.11
N LEU A 389 -35.14 -45.18 5.80
CA LEU A 389 -36.09 -45.98 5.03
C LEU A 389 -35.54 -47.41 5.01
N ASN A 390 -36.00 -48.26 5.93
CA ASN A 390 -35.80 -49.70 5.83
C ASN A 390 -36.60 -50.22 4.64
N GLY A 391 -36.02 -51.19 3.93
CA GLY A 391 -36.53 -51.71 2.67
C GLY A 391 -37.95 -52.25 2.74
N GLN A 392 -38.73 -51.97 1.70
CA GLN A 392 -39.79 -52.88 1.28
C GLN A 392 -39.13 -53.91 0.36
N LYS A 393 -39.05 -55.14 0.86
CA LYS A 393 -39.02 -56.33 0.01
C LYS A 393 -40.35 -56.36 -0.73
N ASP A 394 -40.30 -56.57 -2.04
CA ASP A 394 -41.10 -57.55 -2.76
C ASP A 394 -40.27 -58.04 -3.95
#